data_AF-A0A352XDJ0-F1
#
_entry.id   AF-A0A352XDJ0-F1
#
_cell.length_a   1.000
_cell.length_b   1.000
_cell.length_c   1.000
_cell.angle_alpha   90.00
_cell.angle_beta   90.00
_cell.angle_gamma   90.00
#
_symmetry.space_group_name_H-M   'P 1'
#
loop_
_entity.id
_entity.type
_entity.pdbx_description
1 polymer ?
#
loop_
_entity_poly.entity_id
_entity_poly.type
_entity_poly.pdbx_seq_one_letter_code
_entity_poly.pdbx_strand_id
1 'polypeptide(L)'
;MNDDKENGLNCMVGKKVIVRTYSAGVWFGLLEQKSRNEVILTNARRMWQWWAKEGISLSSVAMKGIKQEKSKIAEPVQSVWLEAIEIIPCADEAIYLIESSENARAK
;
A
#
# COMPACT_ATOMS: atom_id res chain seq x y z
N MET A 1 -11.82 -25.48 -16.69
CA MET A 1 -12.47 -25.57 -15.35
C MET A 1 -12.36 -24.20 -14.72
N ASN A 2 -13.42 -23.75 -14.07
CA ASN A 2 -13.71 -22.34 -13.76
C ASN A 2 -12.83 -21.77 -12.64
N ASP A 3 -11.81 -20.96 -12.97
CA ASP A 3 -11.04 -20.19 -11.98
C ASP A 3 -11.74 -18.88 -11.55
N ASP A 4 -12.75 -18.43 -12.29
CA ASP A 4 -13.33 -17.09 -12.10
C ASP A 4 -14.31 -16.96 -10.92
N LYS A 5 -14.54 -18.05 -10.15
CA LYS A 5 -15.35 -18.01 -8.92
C LYS A 5 -14.53 -18.06 -7.61
N GLU A 6 -13.21 -18.26 -7.67
CA GLU A 6 -12.38 -18.37 -6.46
C GLU A 6 -11.79 -17.05 -5.95
N ASN A 7 -11.81 -15.99 -6.75
CA ASN A 7 -11.27 -14.70 -6.35
C ASN A 7 -12.30 -13.84 -5.59
N GLY A 8 -12.74 -14.35 -4.43
CA GLY A 8 -13.54 -13.59 -3.46
C GLY A 8 -12.75 -12.41 -2.87
N LEU A 9 -12.69 -12.31 -1.54
CA LEU A 9 -11.89 -11.26 -0.88
C LEU A 9 -10.37 -11.33 -1.16
N ASN A 10 -9.91 -12.36 -1.88
CA ASN A 10 -8.52 -12.55 -2.30
C ASN A 10 -8.19 -11.94 -3.67
N CYS A 11 -9.14 -11.28 -4.35
CA CYS A 11 -8.95 -10.65 -5.67
C CYS A 11 -7.88 -9.55 -5.74
N MET A 12 -7.31 -9.17 -4.59
CA MET A 12 -6.23 -8.18 -4.47
C MET A 12 -4.85 -8.81 -4.29
N VAL A 13 -4.76 -10.12 -4.04
CA VAL A 13 -3.47 -10.83 -3.95
C VAL A 13 -2.74 -10.72 -5.29
N GLY A 14 -1.42 -10.51 -5.24
CA GLY A 14 -0.57 -10.27 -6.40
C GLY A 14 -0.58 -8.82 -6.92
N LYS A 15 -1.30 -7.90 -6.27
CA LYS A 15 -1.33 -6.47 -6.65
C LYS A 15 -0.50 -5.63 -5.69
N LYS A 16 0.05 -4.53 -6.20
CA LYS A 16 0.55 -3.45 -5.36
C LYS A 16 -0.64 -2.72 -4.74
N VAL A 17 -0.66 -2.65 -3.42
CA VAL A 17 -1.77 -2.11 -2.64
C VAL A 17 -1.27 -1.11 -1.62
N ILE A 18 -2.19 -0.25 -1.20
CA ILE A 18 -2.11 0.46 0.08
C ILE A 18 -2.97 -0.29 1.10
N VAL A 19 -2.38 -0.56 2.26
CA VAL A 19 -3.04 -1.14 3.42
C VAL A 19 -3.15 -0.09 4.51
N ARG A 20 -4.37 0.15 4.98
CA ARG A 20 -4.62 0.88 6.22
C ARG A 20 -4.80 -0.13 7.35
N THR A 21 -4.18 0.15 8.48
CA THR A 21 -4.34 -0.60 9.73
C THR A 21 -4.99 0.30 10.78
N TYR A 22 -5.49 -0.29 11.87
CA TYR A 22 -6.03 0.49 12.99
C TYR A 22 -4.91 1.17 13.80
N SER A 23 -3.82 0.47 14.08
CA SER A 23 -2.77 0.89 15.03
C SER A 23 -1.35 0.95 14.47
N ALA A 24 -1.09 0.38 13.29
CA ALA A 24 0.24 0.30 12.69
C ALA A 24 0.46 1.28 11.52
N GLY A 25 -0.45 2.25 11.34
CA GLY A 25 -0.38 3.26 10.28
C GLY A 25 -0.78 2.74 8.90
N VAL A 26 -0.20 3.35 7.86
CA VAL A 26 -0.49 3.09 6.44
C VAL A 26 0.74 2.52 5.76
N TRP A 27 0.53 1.53 4.90
CA TRP A 27 1.58 0.80 4.20
C TRP A 27 1.29 0.70 2.73
N PHE A 28 2.34 0.68 1.92
CA PHE A 28 2.31 0.32 0.51
C PHE A 28 3.15 -0.93 0.30
N GLY A 29 2.74 -1.85 -0.56
CA GLY A 29 3.53 -3.04 -0.87
C GLY A 29 2.81 -3.99 -1.82
N LEU A 30 3.46 -5.09 -2.18
CA LEU A 30 2.82 -6.18 -2.92
C LEU A 30 2.04 -7.06 -1.94
N LEU A 31 0.75 -7.26 -2.17
CA LEU A 31 -0.06 -8.16 -1.34
C LEU A 31 0.25 -9.62 -1.70
N GLU A 32 1.10 -10.24 -0.89
CA GLU A 32 1.54 -11.62 -1.11
C GLU A 32 0.53 -12.62 -0.57
N GLN A 33 0.03 -12.39 0.65
CA GLN A 33 -0.92 -13.29 1.31
C GLN A 33 -2.01 -12.51 2.01
N LYS A 34 -3.20 -13.12 2.09
CA LYS A 34 -4.33 -12.60 2.84
C LYS A 34 -5.10 -13.75 3.49
N SER A 35 -5.37 -13.62 4.79
CA SER A 35 -6.24 -14.50 5.54
C SER A 35 -7.12 -13.65 6.45
N ARG A 36 -8.42 -13.57 6.17
CA ARG A 36 -9.33 -12.64 6.85
C ARG A 36 -8.76 -11.20 6.84
N ASN A 37 -8.42 -10.65 8.00
CA ASN A 37 -7.84 -9.31 8.13
C ASN A 37 -6.31 -9.34 8.13
N GLU A 38 -5.68 -10.50 8.26
CA GLU A 38 -4.23 -10.63 8.27
C GLU A 38 -3.69 -10.62 6.84
N VAL A 39 -2.61 -9.87 6.63
CA VAL A 39 -1.93 -9.77 5.33
C VAL A 39 -0.42 -9.85 5.50
N ILE A 40 0.25 -10.40 4.49
CA ILE A 40 1.69 -10.26 4.29
C ILE A 40 1.89 -9.33 3.10
N LEU A 41 2.58 -8.21 3.33
CA LEU A 41 3.08 -7.36 2.25
C LEU A 41 4.56 -7.62 2.02
N THR A 42 4.97 -7.76 0.76
CA THR A 42 6.39 -7.83 0.36
C THR A 42 6.82 -6.56 -0.36
N ASN A 43 8.13 -6.27 -0.31
CA ASN A 43 8.70 -5.00 -0.80
C ASN A 43 7.90 -3.80 -0.27
N ALA A 44 7.61 -3.83 1.02
CA ALA A 44 6.65 -2.96 1.66
C ALA A 44 7.32 -1.70 2.19
N ARG A 45 6.67 -0.55 2.05
CA ARG A 45 7.12 0.74 2.57
C ARG A 45 6.07 1.30 3.51
N ARG A 46 6.49 1.73 4.70
CA ARG A 46 5.61 2.42 5.63
C ARG A 46 5.43 3.87 5.19
N MET A 47 4.19 4.33 5.14
CA MET A 47 3.82 5.71 4.78
C MET A 47 3.58 6.51 6.06
N TRP A 48 4.66 7.03 6.67
CA TRP A 48 4.60 7.77 7.95
C TRP A 48 3.79 9.05 7.87
N GLN A 49 3.93 9.76 6.75
CA GLN A 49 3.16 10.95 6.41
C GLN A 49 2.94 10.92 4.91
N TRP A 50 1.73 11.19 4.46
CA TRP A 50 1.42 11.20 3.04
C TRP A 50 0.48 12.34 2.70
N TRP A 51 0.66 12.88 1.49
CA TRP A 51 -0.21 13.87 0.88
C TRP A 51 -0.57 13.37 -0.50
N ALA A 52 -1.86 13.27 -0.82
CA ALA A 52 -2.29 12.91 -2.16
C ALA A 52 -1.77 13.93 -3.18
N LYS A 53 -1.27 13.46 -4.33
CA LYS A 53 -0.86 14.30 -5.46
C LYS A 53 -2.01 15.24 -5.87
N GLU A 54 -3.20 14.67 -5.97
CA GLU A 54 -4.46 15.37 -6.15
C GLU A 54 -5.53 14.70 -5.29
N GLY A 55 -6.53 15.46 -4.85
CA GLY A 55 -7.57 14.97 -3.94
C GLY A 55 -7.13 15.03 -2.47
N ILE A 56 -7.89 14.35 -1.61
CA ILE A 56 -7.78 14.49 -0.14
C ILE A 56 -7.73 13.15 0.60
N SER A 57 -7.99 12.03 -0.09
CA SER A 57 -8.21 10.73 0.53
C SER A 57 -7.09 9.74 0.22
N LEU A 58 -7.05 8.65 1.00
CA LEU A 58 -6.15 7.53 0.72
C LEU A 58 -6.47 6.86 -0.63
N SER A 59 -7.75 6.84 -1.03
CA SER A 59 -8.15 6.42 -2.38
C SER A 59 -7.53 7.33 -3.45
N SER A 60 -7.42 8.64 -3.18
CA SER A 60 -6.75 9.55 -4.11
C SER A 60 -5.26 9.24 -4.21
N VAL A 61 -4.61 8.86 -3.10
CA VAL A 61 -3.23 8.36 -3.10
C VAL A 61 -3.10 7.08 -3.92
N ALA A 62 -3.99 6.11 -3.73
CA ALA A 62 -3.92 4.84 -4.45
C ALA A 62 -4.12 5.02 -5.96
N MET A 63 -4.95 5.97 -6.38
CA MET A 63 -5.25 6.20 -7.80
C MET A 63 -4.29 7.16 -8.49
N LYS A 64 -3.75 8.15 -7.78
CA LYS A 64 -2.98 9.28 -8.37
C LYS A 64 -1.59 9.48 -7.77
N GLY A 65 -1.24 8.71 -6.74
CA GLY A 65 0.02 8.81 -6.03
C GLY A 65 0.10 9.96 -5.03
N ILE A 66 1.34 10.24 -4.61
CA ILE A 66 1.67 11.19 -3.54
C ILE A 66 2.40 12.43 -4.06
N LYS A 67 2.32 13.52 -3.29
CA LYS A 67 3.28 14.63 -3.35
C LYS A 67 4.54 14.23 -2.61
N GLN A 68 5.59 13.84 -3.33
CA GLN A 68 6.82 13.29 -2.74
C GLN A 68 7.47 14.27 -1.77
N GLU A 69 7.49 15.55 -2.11
CA GLU A 69 8.08 16.64 -1.32
C GLU A 69 7.35 16.94 0.00
N LYS A 70 6.11 16.49 0.16
CA LYS A 70 5.31 16.63 1.39
C LYS A 70 5.10 15.31 2.14
N SER A 71 5.52 14.19 1.55
CA SER A 71 5.31 12.86 2.09
C SER A 71 6.61 12.32 2.71
N LYS A 72 6.47 11.44 3.70
CA LYS A 72 7.58 10.76 4.36
C LYS A 72 7.36 9.26 4.25
N ILE A 73 8.10 8.63 3.34
CA ILE A 73 8.02 7.20 3.08
C ILE A 73 9.28 6.53 3.64
N ALA A 74 9.11 5.50 4.46
CA ALA A 74 10.23 4.76 5.03
C ALA A 74 10.98 3.94 3.96
N GLU A 75 12.18 3.48 4.30
CA GLU A 75 12.88 2.44 3.54
C GLU A 75 12.01 1.19 3.33
N PRO A 76 12.20 0.46 2.22
CA PRO A 76 11.49 -0.78 1.97
C PRO A 76 11.96 -1.87 2.95
N VAL A 77 11.00 -2.63 3.46
CA VAL A 77 11.22 -3.90 4.14
C VAL A 77 10.86 -5.05 3.21
N GLN A 78 11.60 -6.15 3.29
CA GLN A 78 11.37 -7.31 2.43
C GLN A 78 9.98 -7.90 2.64
N SER A 79 9.52 -7.97 3.89
CA SER A 79 8.21 -8.50 4.25
C SER A 79 7.71 -7.87 5.55
N VAL A 80 6.40 -7.73 5.69
CA VAL A 80 5.73 -7.32 6.93
C VAL A 80 4.36 -7.98 7.06
N TRP A 81 4.05 -8.45 8.26
CA TRP A 81 2.71 -8.90 8.65
C TRP A 81 1.91 -7.74 9.25
N LEU A 82 0.65 -7.61 8.82
CA LEU A 82 -0.24 -6.54 9.26
C LEU A 82 -1.68 -7.06 9.43
N GLU A 83 -2.44 -6.42 10.30
CA GLU A 83 -3.90 -6.52 10.31
C GLU A 83 -4.51 -5.37 9.50
N ALA A 84 -5.01 -5.68 8.31
CA ALA A 84 -5.62 -4.76 7.37
C ALA A 84 -7.10 -4.51 7.68
N ILE A 85 -7.48 -3.23 7.78
CA ILE A 85 -8.88 -2.79 7.85
C ILE A 85 -9.38 -2.24 6.51
N GLU A 86 -8.46 -1.88 5.61
CA GLU A 86 -8.74 -1.41 4.26
C GLU A 86 -7.56 -1.78 3.36
N ILE A 87 -7.85 -2.31 2.16
CA ILE A 87 -6.85 -2.67 1.14
C ILE A 87 -7.28 -2.03 -0.17
N ILE A 88 -6.46 -1.14 -0.73
CA ILE A 88 -6.77 -0.41 -1.97
C ILE A 88 -5.69 -0.75 -3.01
N PRO A 89 -6.03 -1.35 -4.17
CA PRO A 89 -5.06 -1.54 -5.24
C PRO A 89 -4.61 -0.20 -5.80
N CYS A 90 -3.33 -0.10 -6.16
CA CYS A 90 -2.73 1.11 -6.68
C CYS A 90 -2.71 1.14 -8.21
N ALA A 91 -2.91 2.31 -8.78
CA ALA A 91 -2.62 2.57 -10.18
C ALA A 91 -1.10 2.69 -10.42
N ASP A 92 -0.66 2.48 -11.66
CA ASP A 92 0.77 2.48 -12.03
C ASP A 92 1.48 3.78 -11.64
N GLU A 93 0.81 4.93 -11.82
CA GLU A 93 1.37 6.23 -11.42
C GLU A 93 1.59 6.31 -9.89
N ALA A 94 0.65 5.79 -9.10
CA ALA A 94 0.77 5.76 -7.66
C ALA A 94 1.91 4.85 -7.21
N ILE A 95 2.03 3.66 -7.82
CA ILE A 95 3.13 2.72 -7.59
C ILE A 95 4.47 3.41 -7.85
N TYR A 96 4.63 4.02 -9.03
CA TYR A 96 5.85 4.70 -9.43
C TYR A 96 6.26 5.81 -8.44
N LEU A 97 5.32 6.68 -8.06
CA LEU A 97 5.61 7.80 -7.16
C LEU A 97 5.95 7.33 -5.73
N ILE A 98 5.29 6.28 -5.23
CA ILE A 98 5.60 5.74 -3.91
C ILE A 98 6.93 4.98 -3.92
N GLU A 99 7.24 4.18 -4.94
CA GLU A 99 8.50 3.42 -5.01
C GLU A 99 9.72 4.32 -5.24
N SER A 100 9.59 5.35 -6.08
CA SER A 100 10.68 6.31 -6.34
C SER A 100 10.90 7.34 -5.23
N SER A 101 10.04 7.38 -4.21
CA SER A 101 10.19 8.32 -3.10
C SER A 101 11.47 8.07 -2.31
N GLU A 102 12.17 9.14 -1.97
CA GLU A 102 13.33 9.07 -1.08
C GLU A 102 12.94 8.51 0.29
N ASN A 103 13.88 7.79 0.93
CA ASN A 103 13.68 7.28 2.27
C ASN A 103 13.69 8.44 3.27
N ALA A 104 12.61 8.57 4.04
CA ALA A 104 12.52 9.51 5.14
C ALA A 104 13.61 9.24 6.17
N ARG A 105 14.28 10.31 6.63
CA ARG A 105 15.38 10.23 7.59
C ARG A 105 14.96 10.78 8.95
N ALA A 106 15.52 10.21 10.02
CA ALA A 106 15.46 10.82 11.34
C ALA A 106 16.13 12.20 11.30
N LYS A 107 15.58 13.15 12.08
CA LYS A 107 16.14 14.49 12.26
C LYS A 107 16.92 14.56 13.56
#